data_AF-A0A0C2FIN3-F1
#
_entry.id   AF-A0A0C2FIN3-F1
#
_cell.length_a   1.000
_cell.length_b   1.000
_cell.length_c   1.000
_cell.angle_alpha   90.00
_cell.angle_beta   90.00
_cell.angle_gamma   90.00
#
_symmetry.space_group_name_H-M   'P 1'
#
loop_
_entity.id
_entity.type
_entity.pdbx_description
1 polymer ?
#
loop_
_entity_poly.entity_id
_entity_poly.type
_entity_poly.pdbx_seq_one_letter_code
_entity_poly.pdbx_strand_id
1 'polypeptide(L)'
;MGGGAHSQYCYSLQVNPVEVPVFGFTYGHKVRVVFETLHKSNCIFKMDLKNGNDIIFHFNPRIKDKLLVFNSYLGGRWQEEERAAVVFPFETKKMYTVDLVASGKKSVYVNGQLIYEFLERQSGNRVASLAVAGDIHIHSIRVI
;
A
#
# COMPACT_ATOMS: atom_id res chain seq x y z
N MET A 1 16.57 -12.98 25.11
CA MET A 1 15.53 -13.96 24.72
C MET A 1 14.91 -13.47 23.42
N GLY A 2 14.94 -14.32 22.38
CA GLY A 2 14.13 -14.21 21.16
C GLY A 2 14.47 -13.09 20.17
N GLY A 3 15.58 -13.22 19.43
CA GLY A 3 15.74 -12.50 18.17
C GLY A 3 14.76 -13.03 17.14
N GLY A 4 13.69 -12.28 16.87
CA GLY A 4 12.74 -12.60 15.82
C GLY A 4 13.41 -12.43 14.46
N ALA A 5 13.63 -13.55 13.76
CA ALA A 5 14.05 -13.51 12.37
C ALA A 5 12.97 -12.77 11.56
N HIS A 6 13.29 -11.57 11.07
CA HIS A 6 12.50 -10.89 10.05
C HIS A 6 12.54 -11.76 8.80
N SER A 7 11.56 -12.64 8.67
CA SER A 7 11.43 -13.50 7.51
C SER A 7 11.00 -12.62 6.34
N GLN A 8 11.95 -12.34 5.45
CA GLN A 8 11.68 -11.58 4.24
C GLN A 8 10.99 -12.50 3.23
N TYR A 9 9.78 -12.15 2.82
CA TYR A 9 9.04 -12.91 1.81
C TYR A 9 9.02 -12.13 0.51
N CYS A 10 9.37 -12.79 -0.60
CA CYS A 10 9.27 -12.23 -1.94
C CYS A 10 8.27 -13.03 -2.77
N TYR A 11 7.26 -12.35 -3.28
CA TYR A 11 6.23 -12.88 -4.15
C TYR A 11 6.43 -12.28 -5.55
N SER A 12 6.88 -13.06 -6.52
CA SER A 12 7.06 -12.63 -7.92
C SER A 12 5.89 -13.09 -8.80
N LEU A 13 5.63 -12.39 -9.91
CA LEU A 13 4.63 -12.78 -10.93
C LEU A 13 3.23 -13.01 -10.34
N GLN A 14 2.73 -12.04 -9.57
CA GLN A 14 1.45 -12.18 -8.89
C GLN A 14 0.28 -11.92 -9.83
N VAL A 15 -0.80 -12.70 -9.66
CA VAL A 15 -2.10 -12.40 -10.27
C VAL A 15 -2.66 -11.10 -9.69
N ASN A 16 -3.55 -10.42 -10.42
CA ASN A 16 -4.21 -9.22 -9.93
C ASN A 16 -5.73 -9.43 -9.97
N PRO A 17 -6.44 -9.36 -8.83
CA PRO A 17 -5.96 -8.97 -7.50
C PRO A 17 -5.13 -10.05 -6.78
N VAL A 18 -4.32 -9.63 -5.80
CA VAL A 18 -3.56 -10.51 -4.89
C VAL A 18 -3.70 -10.04 -3.45
N GLU A 19 -3.71 -10.97 -2.50
CA GLU A 19 -3.58 -10.70 -1.07
C GLU A 19 -2.50 -11.60 -0.48
N VAL A 20 -1.49 -11.00 0.15
CA VAL A 20 -0.34 -11.71 0.74
C VAL A 20 -0.31 -11.50 2.26
N PRO A 21 0.17 -12.49 3.05
CA PRO A 21 0.26 -12.34 4.50
C PRO A 21 1.31 -11.29 4.88
N VAL A 22 0.93 -10.42 5.83
CA VAL A 22 1.78 -9.41 6.47
C VAL A 22 1.36 -9.36 7.94
N PHE A 23 2.11 -10.04 8.80
CA PHE A 23 1.74 -10.19 10.22
C PHE A 23 2.33 -9.07 11.06
N GLY A 24 1.50 -8.09 11.38
CA GLY A 24 1.91 -6.84 11.99
C GLY A 24 2.58 -5.91 10.98
N PHE A 25 2.43 -4.61 11.21
CA PHE A 25 3.06 -3.58 10.40
C PHE A 25 3.41 -2.37 11.26
N THR A 26 4.36 -2.54 12.17
CA THR A 26 4.84 -1.51 13.12
C THR A 26 6.25 -1.04 12.80
N TYR A 27 6.78 -0.10 13.59
CA TYR A 27 8.07 0.55 13.36
C TYR A 27 9.16 -0.41 12.85
N GLY A 28 9.76 -0.08 11.70
CA GLY A 28 10.80 -0.87 11.05
C GLY A 28 10.30 -1.80 9.95
N HIS A 29 9.01 -2.15 9.93
CA HIS A 29 8.43 -2.95 8.85
C HIS A 29 8.28 -2.15 7.57
N LYS A 30 8.48 -2.85 6.45
CA LYS A 30 8.31 -2.30 5.12
C LYS A 30 7.67 -3.32 4.18
N VAL A 31 6.78 -2.85 3.30
CA VAL A 31 6.36 -3.63 2.14
C VAL A 31 6.67 -2.85 0.88
N ARG A 32 7.36 -3.52 -0.06
CA ARG A 32 7.68 -3.00 -1.38
C ARG A 32 6.81 -3.66 -2.43
N VAL A 33 6.14 -2.87 -3.26
CA VAL A 33 5.38 -3.35 -4.43
C VAL A 33 5.99 -2.74 -5.69
N VAL A 34 6.38 -3.59 -6.63
CA VAL A 34 6.85 -3.18 -7.96
C VAL A 34 5.80 -3.57 -8.99
N PHE A 35 5.34 -2.59 -9.78
CA PHE A 35 4.26 -2.79 -10.75
C PHE A 35 4.39 -1.85 -11.94
N GLU A 36 3.69 -2.20 -13.03
CA GLU A 36 3.44 -1.32 -14.17
C GLU A 36 1.97 -0.87 -14.17
N THR A 37 1.70 0.40 -14.44
CA THR A 37 0.32 0.90 -14.63
C THR A 37 -0.24 0.52 -16.00
N LEU A 38 -1.51 0.11 -16.05
CA LEU A 38 -2.13 -0.28 -17.32
C LEU A 38 -2.47 0.93 -18.20
N HIS A 39 -2.64 0.67 -19.49
CA HIS A 39 -3.09 1.67 -20.47
C HIS A 39 -4.61 1.89 -20.40
N LYS A 40 -5.07 2.61 -19.38
CA LYS A 40 -6.50 2.91 -19.18
C LYS A 40 -6.69 4.39 -18.87
N SER A 41 -7.65 5.02 -19.52
CA SER A 41 -7.99 6.44 -19.32
C SER A 41 -8.53 6.76 -17.92
N ASN A 42 -9.04 5.75 -17.22
CA ASN A 42 -9.49 5.84 -15.82
C ASN A 42 -8.71 4.87 -14.92
N CYS A 43 -7.38 4.87 -15.02
CA CYS A 43 -6.52 3.96 -14.27
C CYS A 43 -6.59 4.24 -12.76
N ILE A 44 -7.03 3.25 -11.99
CA ILE A 44 -7.14 3.30 -10.53
C ILE A 44 -6.54 2.02 -9.95
N PHE A 45 -5.71 2.14 -8.91
CA PHE A 45 -5.22 0.98 -8.18
C PHE A 45 -5.21 1.25 -6.68
N LYS A 46 -5.02 0.18 -5.89
CA LYS A 46 -5.00 0.28 -4.44
C LYS A 46 -4.08 -0.72 -3.77
N MET A 47 -3.62 -0.34 -2.58
CA MET A 47 -2.87 -1.15 -1.64
C MET A 47 -3.53 -1.02 -0.27
N ASP A 48 -4.03 -2.14 0.25
CA ASP A 48 -4.83 -2.20 1.47
C ASP A 48 -4.09 -3.06 2.52
N LEU A 49 -3.60 -2.45 3.60
CA LEU A 49 -3.18 -3.20 4.80
C LEU A 49 -4.41 -3.57 5.60
N LYS A 50 -4.68 -4.86 5.75
CA LYS A 50 -5.96 -5.38 6.23
C LYS A 50 -5.85 -6.19 7.52
N ASN A 51 -6.99 -6.27 8.21
CA ASN A 51 -7.23 -7.20 9.31
C ASN A 51 -8.62 -7.83 9.12
N GLY A 52 -8.68 -8.97 8.43
CA GLY A 52 -9.94 -9.54 7.98
C GLY A 52 -10.68 -8.59 7.03
N ASN A 53 -11.86 -8.13 7.44
CA ASN A 53 -12.68 -7.20 6.66
C ASN A 53 -12.32 -5.72 6.85
N ASP A 54 -11.57 -5.39 7.90
CA ASP A 54 -11.12 -4.02 8.15
C ASP A 54 -9.90 -3.70 7.27
N ILE A 55 -9.85 -2.46 6.75
CA ILE A 55 -8.69 -1.88 6.09
C ILE A 55 -8.07 -0.87 7.06
N ILE A 56 -6.94 -1.24 7.66
CA ILE A 56 -6.21 -0.39 8.60
C ILE A 56 -5.61 0.81 7.86
N PHE A 57 -5.06 0.57 6.67
CA PHE A 57 -4.51 1.60 5.81
C PHE A 57 -4.83 1.32 4.35
N HIS A 58 -5.58 2.23 3.73
CA HIS A 58 -5.94 2.22 2.33
C HIS A 58 -5.11 3.27 1.58
N PHE A 59 -4.36 2.86 0.57
CA PHE A 59 -3.71 3.76 -0.38
C PHE A 59 -4.33 3.57 -1.75
N ASN A 60 -4.97 4.60 -2.31
CA ASN A 60 -5.72 4.53 -3.57
C ASN A 60 -5.41 5.67 -4.53
N PRO A 61 -4.39 5.51 -5.38
CA PRO A 61 -4.14 6.41 -6.49
C PRO A 61 -5.23 6.34 -7.56
N ARG A 62 -5.74 7.51 -7.94
CA ARG A 62 -6.69 7.71 -9.05
C ARG A 62 -6.01 8.57 -10.10
N ILE A 63 -5.44 7.93 -11.13
CA ILE A 63 -4.53 8.59 -12.09
C ILE A 63 -5.23 9.68 -12.90
N LYS A 64 -6.46 9.41 -13.36
CA LYS A 64 -7.25 10.36 -14.15
C LYS A 64 -7.46 11.69 -13.43
N ASP A 65 -7.84 11.60 -12.16
CA ASP A 65 -8.15 12.77 -11.33
C ASP A 65 -6.89 13.38 -10.69
N LYS A 66 -5.74 12.72 -10.86
CA LYS A 66 -4.47 13.06 -10.20
C LYS A 66 -4.61 13.14 -8.67
N LEU A 67 -5.36 12.20 -8.09
CA LEU A 67 -5.62 12.16 -6.65
C LEU A 67 -4.95 10.96 -5.99
N LEU A 68 -4.26 11.22 -4.88
CA LEU A 68 -3.83 10.19 -3.94
C LEU A 68 -4.78 10.23 -2.75
N VAL A 69 -5.60 9.18 -2.62
CA VAL A 69 -6.55 9.04 -1.51
C VAL A 69 -5.99 8.06 -0.49
N PHE A 70 -6.07 8.47 0.77
CA PHE A 70 -5.71 7.65 1.93
C PHE A 70 -6.91 7.56 2.86
N ASN A 71 -7.15 6.39 3.45
CA ASN A 71 -8.24 6.20 4.40
C ASN A 71 -8.03 4.94 5.26
N SER A 72 -8.99 4.68 6.13
CA SER A 72 -9.22 3.39 6.78
C SER A 72 -10.68 2.98 6.57
N TYR A 73 -10.95 1.68 6.51
CA TYR A 73 -12.30 1.11 6.54
C TYR A 73 -12.42 0.26 7.79
N LEU A 74 -13.22 0.71 8.76
CA LEU A 74 -13.25 0.12 10.11
C LEU A 74 -14.70 -0.13 10.53
N GLY A 75 -14.99 -1.36 10.95
CA GLY A 75 -16.32 -1.72 11.44
C GLY A 75 -17.42 -1.52 10.40
N GLY A 76 -17.12 -1.81 9.13
CA GLY A 76 -18.11 -1.73 8.05
C GLY A 76 -18.29 -0.34 7.42
N ARG A 77 -17.43 0.65 7.75
CA ARG A 77 -17.54 2.01 7.19
C ARG A 77 -16.18 2.63 6.87
N TRP A 78 -16.15 3.41 5.78
CA TRP A 78 -15.04 4.30 5.50
C TRP A 78 -14.96 5.39 6.57
N GLN A 79 -13.74 5.69 6.98
CA GLN A 79 -13.44 6.82 7.85
C GLN A 79 -13.22 8.08 6.98
N GLU A 80 -12.72 9.17 7.56
CA GLU A 80 -12.46 10.41 6.84
C GLU A 80 -11.41 10.24 5.72
N GLU A 81 -11.68 10.70 4.50
CA GLU A 81 -10.67 10.65 3.43
C GLU A 81 -9.56 11.68 3.66
N GLU A 82 -8.31 11.26 3.54
CA GLU A 82 -7.15 12.14 3.42
C GLU A 82 -6.72 12.21 1.96
N ARG A 83 -6.41 13.42 1.47
CA ARG A 83 -5.94 13.66 0.11
C ARG A 83 -4.60 14.37 0.17
N ALA A 84 -3.58 13.79 -0.45
CA ALA A 84 -2.25 14.41 -0.44
C ALA A 84 -2.21 15.64 -1.35
N ALA A 85 -1.80 16.78 -0.80
CA ALA A 85 -1.53 18.01 -1.54
C ALA A 85 -0.11 17.99 -2.12
N VAL A 86 0.15 17.06 -3.05
CA VAL A 86 1.48 16.83 -3.64
C VAL A 86 1.39 16.71 -5.16
N VAL A 87 2.53 16.86 -5.83
CA VAL A 87 2.63 16.56 -7.27
C VAL A 87 2.32 15.08 -7.47
N PHE A 88 1.31 14.79 -8.29
CA PHE A 88 0.86 13.43 -8.54
C PHE A 88 1.96 12.61 -9.25
N PRO A 89 2.41 11.48 -8.69
CA PRO A 89 3.64 10.82 -9.16
C PRO A 89 3.41 9.75 -10.23
N PHE A 90 2.16 9.40 -10.55
CA PHE A 90 1.85 8.28 -11.44
C PHE A 90 1.39 8.73 -12.84
N GLU A 91 1.78 7.94 -13.83
CA GLU A 91 1.33 7.97 -15.21
C GLU A 91 0.95 6.55 -15.64
N THR A 92 0.18 6.40 -16.72
CA THR A 92 -0.15 5.09 -17.31
C THR A 92 1.04 4.53 -18.10
N LYS A 93 1.15 3.19 -18.24
CA LYS A 93 2.26 2.51 -18.94
C LYS A 93 3.65 2.83 -18.37
N LYS A 94 3.74 3.01 -17.05
CA LYS A 94 5.02 3.26 -16.37
C LYS A 94 5.21 2.31 -15.20
N MET A 95 6.48 1.98 -14.98
CA MET A 95 6.96 1.18 -13.86
C MET A 95 7.13 2.03 -12.62
N TYR A 96 6.70 1.49 -11.49
CA TYR A 96 6.83 2.13 -10.19
C TYR A 96 7.30 1.14 -9.13
N THR A 97 8.09 1.64 -8.20
CA THR A 97 8.34 1.02 -6.90
C THR A 97 7.61 1.82 -5.84
N VAL A 98 6.66 1.20 -5.16
CA VAL A 98 6.00 1.78 -3.99
C VAL A 98 6.49 1.08 -2.74
N ASP A 99 6.98 1.85 -1.78
CA ASP A 99 7.29 1.36 -0.44
C ASP A 99 6.27 1.91 0.56
N LEU A 100 5.57 1.02 1.24
CA LEU A 100 4.86 1.33 2.47
C LEU A 100 5.83 1.07 3.62
N VAL A 101 6.00 2.03 4.52
CA VAL A 101 6.94 1.94 5.63
C VAL A 101 6.23 2.33 6.92
N ALA A 102 6.40 1.52 7.96
CA ALA A 102 5.97 1.87 9.30
C ALA A 102 7.13 2.57 10.03
N SER A 103 6.96 3.87 10.30
CA SER A 103 7.98 4.79 10.86
C SER A 103 7.47 5.55 12.10
N GLY A 104 6.41 5.03 12.73
CA GLY A 104 5.56 5.77 13.69
C GLY A 104 4.31 6.37 13.03
N LYS A 105 4.34 6.48 11.69
CA LYS A 105 3.18 6.67 10.80
C LYS A 105 3.22 5.60 9.71
N LYS A 106 2.24 5.60 8.80
CA LYS A 106 2.33 4.88 7.52
C LYS A 106 2.87 5.82 6.45
N SER A 107 4.17 5.75 6.19
CA SER A 107 4.82 6.54 5.15
C SER A 107 4.73 5.83 3.81
N VAL A 108 4.43 6.56 2.75
CA VAL A 108 4.38 6.07 1.37
C VAL A 108 5.49 6.71 0.56
N TYR A 109 6.35 5.88 -0.01
CA TYR A 109 7.38 6.30 -0.94
C TYR A 109 7.06 5.80 -2.34
N VAL A 110 7.30 6.64 -3.34
CA VAL A 110 7.21 6.28 -4.76
C VAL A 110 8.57 6.52 -5.39
N ASN A 111 9.16 5.47 -5.97
CA ASN A 111 10.51 5.48 -6.55
C ASN A 111 11.57 6.03 -5.57
N GLY A 112 11.42 5.72 -4.28
CA GLY A 112 12.34 6.14 -3.21
C GLY A 112 12.08 7.53 -2.64
N GLN A 113 11.18 8.33 -3.22
CA GLN A 113 10.81 9.65 -2.70
C GLN A 113 9.59 9.55 -1.78
N LEU A 114 9.65 10.19 -0.60
CA LEU A 114 8.51 10.29 0.31
C LEU A 114 7.40 11.12 -0.34
N ILE A 115 6.19 10.57 -0.40
CA ILE A 115 5.02 11.22 -0.98
C ILE A 115 4.02 11.65 0.09
N TYR A 116 3.77 10.80 1.09
CA TYR A 116 2.79 11.09 2.11
C TYR A 116 3.06 10.32 3.39
N GLU A 117 2.60 10.84 4.52
CA GLU A 117 2.59 10.15 5.81
C GLU A 117 1.17 10.17 6.38
N PHE A 118 0.57 8.99 6.49
CA PHE A 118 -0.76 8.81 7.05
C PHE A 118 -0.67 8.50 8.54
N LEU A 119 -1.42 9.25 9.36
CA LEU A 119 -1.48 9.00 10.80
C LEU A 119 -2.35 7.77 11.08
N GLU A 120 -1.80 6.82 11.84
CA GLU A 120 -2.50 5.57 12.14
C GLU A 120 -3.80 5.80 12.94
N ARG A 121 -4.92 5.29 12.42
CA ARG A 121 -6.23 5.29 13.11
C ARG A 121 -6.49 4.03 13.93
N GLN A 122 -5.75 2.96 13.63
CA GLN A 122 -5.66 1.74 14.41
C GLN A 122 -4.23 1.21 14.40
N SER A 123 -3.88 0.47 15.46
CA SER A 123 -2.55 -0.08 15.63
C SER A 123 -2.14 -0.98 14.47
N GLY A 124 -0.97 -0.72 13.89
CA GLY A 124 -0.33 -1.59 12.90
C GLY A 124 -0.12 -3.04 13.35
N ASN A 125 -0.12 -3.34 14.65
CA ASN A 125 -0.03 -4.72 15.16
C ASN A 125 -1.18 -5.61 14.70
N ARG A 126 -2.32 -5.02 14.32
CA ARG A 126 -3.50 -5.75 13.86
C ARG A 126 -3.42 -6.16 12.38
N VAL A 127 -2.47 -5.64 11.61
CA VAL A 127 -2.34 -5.99 10.20
C VAL A 127 -2.06 -7.49 10.08
N ALA A 128 -2.79 -8.15 9.18
CA ALA A 128 -2.64 -9.58 8.88
C ALA A 128 -2.29 -9.83 7.40
N SER A 129 -2.59 -8.88 6.52
CA SER A 129 -2.34 -9.01 5.09
C SER A 129 -2.15 -7.66 4.39
N LEU A 130 -1.53 -7.72 3.21
CA LEU A 130 -1.57 -6.67 2.20
C LEU A 130 -2.36 -7.18 0.99
N ALA A 131 -3.44 -6.50 0.64
CA ALA A 131 -4.14 -6.69 -0.62
C ALA A 131 -3.72 -5.63 -1.64
N VAL A 132 -3.44 -6.05 -2.87
CA VAL A 132 -3.09 -5.17 -3.99
C VAL A 132 -4.02 -5.48 -5.16
N ALA A 133 -4.64 -4.44 -5.72
CA ALA A 133 -5.63 -4.60 -6.78
C ALA A 133 -5.73 -3.37 -7.69
N GLY A 134 -6.39 -3.54 -8.85
CA GLY A 134 -6.80 -2.46 -9.75
C GLY A 134 -6.06 -2.48 -11.08
N ASP A 135 -5.88 -1.33 -11.70
CA ASP A 135 -5.37 -1.20 -13.08
C ASP A 135 -3.83 -1.21 -13.15
N ILE A 136 -3.20 -2.25 -12.61
CA ILE A 136 -1.75 -2.44 -12.59
C ILE A 136 -1.35 -3.88 -12.94
N HIS A 137 -0.15 -4.09 -13.45
CA HIS A 137 0.49 -5.40 -13.56
C HIS A 137 1.54 -5.54 -12.46
N ILE A 138 1.35 -6.49 -11.54
CA ILE A 138 2.18 -6.65 -10.35
C ILE A 138 3.40 -7.52 -10.68
N HIS A 139 4.60 -6.94 -10.64
CA HIS A 139 5.84 -7.67 -10.87
C HIS A 139 6.33 -8.38 -9.61
N SER A 140 6.35 -7.67 -8.48
CA SER A 140 6.74 -8.27 -7.20
C SER A 140 6.16 -7.56 -5.99
N ILE A 141 5.99 -8.33 -4.91
CA ILE A 141 5.71 -7.84 -3.57
C ILE A 141 6.80 -8.39 -2.64
N ARG A 142 7.44 -7.52 -1.84
CA ARG A 142 8.44 -7.91 -0.85
C ARG A 142 8.07 -7.38 0.52
N VAL A 143 7.93 -8.27 1.49
CA VAL A 143 7.77 -7.94 2.92
C VAL A 143 9.15 -7.96 3.55
N ILE A 144 9.55 -6.86 4.20
CA ILE A 144 10.88 -6.59 4.73
C ILE A 144 10.77 -6.21 6.21
#